data_AF-A0AAJ7BI84-F1
#
_entry.id   AF-A0AAJ7BI84-F1
#
_cell.length_a   1.000
_cell.length_b   1.000
_cell.length_c   1.000
_cell.angle_alpha   90.00
_cell.angle_beta   90.00
_cell.angle_gamma   90.00
#
_symmetry.space_group_name_H-M   'P 1'
#
loop_
_entity.id
_entity.type
_entity.pdbx_description
1 polymer ?
#
loop_
_entity_poly.entity_id
_entity_poly.type
_entity_poly.pdbx_seq_one_letter_code
_entity_poly.pdbx_strand_id
1 'polypeptide(L)'
;MLKLVTIFVVLVAATLAVHDKFRVEFQWKYINVTWPSEDARLAALQNEEYIPENNAIAGIKLWKHRMYLTVPRWKNGVPVTLGVTSATPQNNVTAPNLEPYPNWEMQKVGNCKAFQFVQSMEID
;
A
#
# COMPACT_ATOMS: atom_id res chain seq x y z
N MET A 1 -50.46 -15.72 -11.52
CA MET A 1 -49.18 -16.38 -11.88
C MET A 1 -48.24 -15.43 -12.63
N LEU A 2 -48.64 -14.82 -13.75
CA LEU A 2 -47.79 -13.89 -14.53
C LEU A 2 -47.24 -12.71 -13.71
N LYS A 3 -48.07 -12.05 -12.90
CA LYS A 3 -47.64 -10.93 -12.02
C LYS A 3 -46.56 -11.32 -11.01
N LEU A 4 -46.63 -12.53 -10.44
CA LEU A 4 -45.60 -13.02 -9.50
C LEU A 4 -44.28 -13.30 -10.22
N VAL A 5 -44.34 -13.86 -11.43
CA VAL A 5 -43.15 -14.09 -12.27
C VAL A 5 -42.48 -12.77 -12.65
N THR A 6 -43.27 -11.75 -13.03
CA THR A 6 -42.73 -10.42 -13.34
C THR A 6 -42.05 -9.78 -12.13
N ILE A 7 -42.67 -9.85 -10.94
CA ILE A 7 -42.09 -9.33 -9.70
C ILE A 7 -40.77 -10.06 -9.37
N PHE A 8 -40.75 -11.38 -9.50
CA PHE A 8 -39.55 -12.18 -9.26
C PHE A 8 -38.41 -11.84 -10.24
N VAL A 9 -38.72 -11.68 -11.53
CA VAL A 9 -37.73 -11.29 -12.56
C VAL A 9 -37.16 -9.89 -12.30
N VAL A 10 -38.01 -8.93 -11.90
CA VAL A 10 -37.57 -7.57 -11.55
C VAL A 10 -36.68 -7.58 -10.30
N LEU A 11 -37.04 -8.35 -9.26
CA LEU A 11 -36.23 -8.50 -8.05
C LEU A 11 -34.86 -9.12 -8.36
N VAL A 12 -34.82 -10.18 -9.17
CA VAL A 12 -33.55 -10.81 -9.59
C VAL A 12 -32.70 -9.85 -10.40
N ALA A 13 -33.28 -9.13 -11.37
CA ALA A 13 -32.55 -8.12 -12.15
C ALA A 13 -32.00 -6.99 -11.28
N ALA A 14 -32.76 -6.53 -10.29
CA ALA A 14 -32.31 -5.52 -9.34
C ALA A 14 -31.14 -6.03 -8.47
N THR A 15 -31.18 -7.29 -8.00
CA THR A 15 -30.06 -7.86 -7.22
C THR A 15 -28.77 -8.00 -8.03
N LEU A 16 -28.86 -8.29 -9.34
CA LEU A 16 -27.70 -8.37 -10.23
C LEU A 16 -27.11 -6.98 -10.57
N ALA A 17 -27.94 -5.95 -10.57
CA ALA A 17 -27.52 -4.57 -10.85
C ALA A 17 -26.86 -3.87 -9.64
N VAL A 18 -26.97 -4.44 -8.43
CA VAL A 18 -26.45 -3.86 -7.16
C VAL A 18 -25.03 -4.34 -6.83
N HIS A 19 -24.28 -4.85 -7.81
CA HIS A 19 -22.86 -5.07 -7.60
C HIS A 19 -22.07 -3.81 -7.95
N ASP A 20 -21.85 -2.94 -6.96
CA ASP A 20 -20.91 -1.83 -7.11
C ASP A 20 -19.54 -2.38 -7.53
N LYS A 21 -18.95 -1.77 -8.56
CA LYS A 21 -17.60 -2.11 -8.99
C LYS A 21 -16.62 -1.54 -7.97
N PHE A 22 -15.57 -2.28 -7.64
CA PHE A 22 -14.48 -1.72 -6.86
C PHE A 22 -13.93 -0.47 -7.55
N ARG A 23 -13.78 0.60 -6.77
CA ARG A 23 -13.12 1.84 -7.21
C ARG A 23 -11.65 1.79 -6.81
N VAL A 24 -10.78 2.17 -7.73
CA VAL A 24 -9.35 2.32 -7.45
C VAL A 24 -9.13 3.64 -6.74
N GLU A 25 -8.83 3.59 -5.45
CA GLU A 25 -8.46 4.78 -4.66
C GLU A 25 -6.96 5.11 -4.79
N PHE A 26 -6.13 4.07 -4.78
CA PHE A 26 -4.68 4.19 -4.86
C PHE A 26 -4.12 3.25 -5.93
N GLN A 27 -3.08 3.71 -6.63
CA GLN A 27 -2.38 2.94 -7.63
C GLN A 27 -0.92 3.39 -7.70
N TRP A 28 0.03 2.47 -7.66
CA TRP A 28 1.44 2.77 -7.81
C TRP A 28 1.99 2.04 -9.03
N LYS A 29 2.72 2.78 -9.88
CA LYS A 29 3.60 2.15 -10.86
C LYS A 29 4.85 1.60 -10.18
N TYR A 30 5.40 2.39 -9.27
CA TYR A 30 6.50 2.02 -8.37
C TYR A 30 6.24 2.66 -7.01
N ILE A 31 6.64 1.97 -5.94
CA ILE A 31 6.62 2.54 -4.60
C ILE A 31 7.81 3.47 -4.45
N ASN A 32 7.55 4.72 -4.08
CA ASN A 32 8.58 5.66 -3.64
C ASN A 32 8.39 5.96 -2.16
N VAL A 33 9.44 6.44 -1.50
CA VAL A 33 9.48 6.71 -0.06
C VAL A 33 9.88 8.15 0.21
N THR A 34 9.62 8.64 1.42
CA THR A 34 10.06 9.98 1.82
C THR A 34 11.54 9.96 2.23
N TRP A 35 12.41 10.26 1.28
CA TRP A 35 13.86 10.31 1.48
C TRP A 35 14.28 11.48 2.40
N PRO A 36 15.31 11.32 3.24
CA PRO A 36 15.83 12.41 4.07
C PRO A 36 16.37 13.59 3.25
N SER A 37 16.93 13.30 2.08
CA SER A 37 17.41 14.27 1.09
C SER A 37 17.44 13.63 -0.30
N GLU A 38 17.57 14.44 -1.33
CA GLU A 38 17.74 13.95 -2.70
C GLU A 38 19.05 13.18 -2.87
N ASP A 39 20.13 13.61 -2.22
CA ASP A 39 21.41 12.89 -2.22
C ASP A 39 21.27 11.49 -1.62
N ALA A 40 20.49 11.34 -0.54
CA ALA A 40 20.22 10.03 0.05
C ALA A 40 19.46 9.11 -0.93
N ARG A 41 18.50 9.67 -1.68
CA ARG A 41 17.78 8.93 -2.73
C ARG A 41 18.71 8.48 -3.85
N LEU A 42 19.56 9.38 -4.34
CA LEU A 42 20.51 9.09 -5.41
C LEU A 42 21.55 8.06 -4.98
N ALA A 43 22.08 8.17 -3.76
CA ALA A 43 22.99 7.18 -3.19
C ALA A 43 22.32 5.80 -3.05
N ALA A 44 21.07 5.74 -2.59
CA ALA A 44 20.34 4.48 -2.46
C ALA A 44 20.08 3.82 -3.82
N LEU A 45 19.80 4.60 -4.87
CA LEU A 45 19.69 4.10 -6.23
C LEU A 45 21.04 3.57 -6.75
N GLN A 46 22.12 4.34 -6.54
CA GLN A 46 23.46 3.99 -6.99
C GLN A 46 24.00 2.72 -6.30
N ASN A 47 23.68 2.54 -5.01
CA ASN A 47 24.12 1.41 -4.20
C ASN A 47 23.16 0.21 -4.25
N GLU A 48 22.11 0.26 -5.09
CA GLU A 48 21.07 -0.78 -5.18
C GLU A 48 20.32 -1.05 -3.87
N GLU A 49 20.36 -0.10 -2.92
CA GLU A 49 19.56 -0.10 -1.69
C GLU A 49 18.09 0.26 -1.97
N TYR A 50 17.84 0.90 -3.12
CA TYR A 50 16.51 1.10 -3.69
C TYR A 50 16.48 0.67 -5.16
N ILE A 51 15.72 -0.38 -5.45
CA ILE A 51 15.43 -0.86 -6.80
C ILE A 51 13.90 -0.76 -6.96
N PRO A 52 13.37 0.26 -7.66
CA PRO A 52 11.93 0.52 -7.72
C PRO A 52 11.07 -0.70 -8.06
N GLU A 53 11.54 -1.56 -8.96
CA GLU A 53 10.86 -2.76 -9.46
C GLU A 53 10.70 -3.86 -8.39
N ASN A 54 11.52 -3.83 -7.34
CA ASN A 54 11.55 -4.86 -6.31
C ASN A 54 10.64 -4.56 -5.10
N ASN A 55 9.97 -3.40 -5.10
CA ASN A 55 9.19 -2.91 -3.98
C ASN A 55 7.69 -3.26 -4.12
N ALA A 56 7.35 -4.52 -3.89
CA ALA A 56 5.97 -5.00 -3.95
C ALA A 56 5.26 -4.85 -2.59
N ILE A 57 4.06 -4.25 -2.59
CA ILE A 57 3.19 -4.21 -1.40
C ILE A 57 2.66 -5.62 -1.12
N ALA A 58 2.74 -6.08 0.12
CA ALA A 58 2.20 -7.38 0.55
C ALA A 58 1.02 -7.27 1.53
N GLY A 59 0.93 -6.19 2.30
CA GLY A 59 -0.06 -6.02 3.35
C GLY A 59 -0.50 -4.57 3.49
N ILE A 60 -1.79 -4.39 3.77
CA ILE A 60 -2.45 -3.10 3.91
C ILE A 60 -3.28 -3.13 5.19
N LYS A 61 -3.13 -2.12 6.05
CA LYS A 61 -4.00 -1.90 7.22
C LYS A 61 -4.33 -0.42 7.36
N LEU A 62 -5.57 -0.12 7.74
CA LEU A 62 -6.06 1.26 7.92
C LEU A 62 -6.35 1.53 9.40
N TRP A 63 -5.82 2.63 9.93
CA TRP A 63 -6.15 3.06 11.30
C TRP A 63 -5.97 4.57 11.46
N LYS A 64 -6.98 5.22 12.07
CA LYS A 64 -7.02 6.67 12.36
C LYS A 64 -6.49 7.52 11.21
N HIS A 65 -7.12 7.42 10.04
CA HIS A 65 -6.78 8.16 8.82
C HIS A 65 -5.41 7.84 8.20
N ARG A 66 -4.74 6.78 8.66
CA ARG A 66 -3.46 6.33 8.11
C ARG A 66 -3.58 4.96 7.48
N MET A 67 -2.89 4.77 6.36
CA MET A 67 -2.71 3.50 5.67
C MET A 67 -1.28 3.02 5.88
N TYR A 68 -1.15 1.89 6.55
CA TYR A 68 0.11 1.20 6.74
C TYR A 68 0.28 0.19 5.61
N LEU A 69 1.46 0.17 5.00
CA LEU A 69 1.82 -0.74 3.92
C LEU A 69 3.07 -1.53 4.32
N THR A 70 3.03 -2.85 4.15
CA THR A 70 4.22 -3.68 4.22
C THR A 70 4.80 -3.87 2.83
N VAL A 71 6.11 -3.70 2.72
CA VAL A 71 6.91 -3.99 1.53
C VAL A 71 8.00 -4.99 1.98
N PRO A 72 7.70 -6.29 2.02
CA PRO A 72 8.67 -7.27 2.49
C PRO A 72 9.91 -7.26 1.60
N ARG A 73 11.09 -7.48 2.20
CA ARG A 73 12.36 -7.54 1.49
C ARG A 73 12.54 -8.88 0.76
N TRP A 74 11.59 -9.22 -0.13
CA TRP A 74 11.64 -10.43 -0.97
C TRP A 74 12.81 -10.41 -1.95
N LYS A 75 13.22 -9.20 -2.36
CA LYS A 75 14.38 -8.94 -3.19
C LYS A 75 15.18 -7.78 -2.57
N ASN A 76 16.43 -7.63 -3.02
CA ASN A 76 17.25 -6.47 -2.69
C ASN A 76 16.61 -5.18 -3.19
N GLY A 77 17.04 -4.05 -2.65
CA GLY A 77 16.56 -2.74 -3.08
C GLY A 77 15.23 -2.30 -2.46
N VAL A 78 14.90 -2.79 -1.25
CA VAL A 78 13.71 -2.39 -0.49
C VAL A 78 14.10 -1.53 0.71
N PRO A 79 14.06 -0.19 0.59
CA PRO A 79 14.55 0.72 1.62
C PRO A 79 13.62 0.79 2.83
N VAL A 80 12.31 0.65 2.64
CA VAL A 80 11.29 0.74 3.71
C VAL A 80 10.44 -0.52 3.69
N THR A 81 10.54 -1.36 4.72
CA THR A 81 9.77 -2.61 4.79
C THR A 81 8.41 -2.44 5.47
N LEU A 82 8.27 -1.41 6.30
CA LEU A 82 7.01 -0.99 6.89
C LEU A 82 6.93 0.53 6.81
N GLY A 83 5.90 1.03 6.17
CA GLY A 83 5.67 2.46 6.10
C GLY A 83 4.21 2.83 6.15
N VAL A 84 3.96 4.14 6.15
CA VAL A 84 2.66 4.73 6.37
C VAL A 84 2.41 5.88 5.40
N THR A 85 1.15 6.08 5.02
CA THR A 85 0.68 7.22 4.24
C THR A 85 -0.76 7.57 4.64
N SER A 86 -1.37 8.57 4.00
CA SER A 86 -2.78 8.92 4.21
C SER A 86 -3.71 7.77 3.80
N ALA A 87 -4.75 7.50 4.58
CA ALA A 87 -5.77 6.49 4.25
C ALA A 87 -6.69 6.89 3.09
N THR A 88 -6.67 8.16 2.70
CA THR A 88 -7.43 8.69 1.56
C THR A 88 -6.50 9.49 0.63
N PRO A 89 -6.76 9.53 -0.68
CA PRO A 89 -6.03 10.38 -1.60
C PRO A 89 -6.06 11.84 -1.17
N GLN A 90 -4.92 12.51 -1.22
CA GLN A 90 -4.77 13.94 -0.89
C GLN A 90 -4.38 14.68 -2.17
N ASN A 91 -5.01 15.83 -2.45
CA ASN A 91 -4.69 16.66 -3.62
C ASN A 91 -4.69 15.88 -4.97
N ASN A 92 -5.61 14.93 -5.13
CA ASN A 92 -5.69 14.02 -6.28
C ASN A 92 -4.46 13.12 -6.50
N VAL A 93 -3.59 12.96 -5.51
CA VAL A 93 -2.45 12.03 -5.55
C VAL A 93 -2.89 10.65 -5.11
N THR A 94 -2.82 9.69 -6.02
CA THR A 94 -3.19 8.27 -5.81
C THR A 94 -2.00 7.35 -5.58
N ALA A 95 -0.77 7.89 -5.70
CA ALA A 95 0.49 7.18 -5.48
C ALA A 95 1.38 7.95 -4.48
N PRO A 96 0.92 8.22 -3.25
CA PRO A 96 1.71 8.99 -2.29
C PRO A 96 3.01 8.25 -1.94
N ASN A 97 4.05 9.02 -1.61
CA ASN A 97 5.29 8.47 -1.06
C ASN A 97 5.00 7.81 0.29
N LEU A 98 5.68 6.71 0.54
CA LEU A 98 5.58 5.98 1.78
C LEU A 98 6.54 6.57 2.82
N GLU A 99 6.01 6.97 3.98
CA GLU A 99 6.82 7.41 5.11
C GLU A 99 7.33 6.18 5.87
N PRO A 100 8.64 6.08 6.18
CA PRO A 100 9.15 5.01 7.01
C PRO A 100 8.50 5.01 8.38
N TYR A 101 7.96 3.86 8.80
CA TYR A 101 7.32 3.74 10.10
C TYR A 101 8.20 2.98 11.09
N PRO A 102 8.27 3.41 12.36
CA PRO A 102 7.93 4.75 12.85
C PRO A 102 8.90 5.83 12.36
N ASN A 103 10.07 5.46 11.83
CA ASN A 103 11.11 6.34 11.32
C ASN A 103 12.15 5.55 10.50
N TRP A 104 13.11 6.26 9.90
CA TRP A 104 14.21 5.67 9.12
C TRP A 104 15.14 4.75 9.92
N GLU A 105 15.34 5.02 11.21
CA GLU A 105 16.21 4.19 12.07
C GLU A 105 15.69 2.75 12.15
N MET A 106 14.37 2.57 12.14
CA MET A 106 13.73 1.26 12.12
C MET A 106 13.82 0.52 10.79
N GLN A 107 14.38 1.13 9.74
CA GLN A 107 14.56 0.50 8.44
C GLN A 107 15.99 0.00 8.19
N LYS A 108 16.93 0.22 9.12
CA LYS A 108 18.35 -0.18 8.95
C LYS A 108 18.50 -1.70 8.83
N VAL A 109 18.86 -2.15 7.62
CA VAL A 109 19.15 -3.57 7.34
C VAL A 109 20.38 -4.00 8.12
N GLY A 110 20.34 -5.20 8.71
CA GLY A 110 21.42 -5.75 9.52
C GLY A 110 21.44 -5.29 10.99
N ASN A 111 20.63 -4.28 11.36
CA ASN A 111 20.46 -3.91 12.76
C ASN A 111 19.37 -4.78 13.43
N CYS A 112 19.76 -5.68 14.34
CA CYS A 112 18.83 -6.60 15.03
C CYS A 112 17.72 -5.91 15.85
N LYS A 113 17.83 -4.60 16.12
CA LYS A 113 16.78 -3.81 16.79
C LYS A 113 15.80 -3.14 15.81
N ALA A 114 16.07 -3.21 14.51
CA ALA A 114 15.27 -2.61 13.45
C ALA A 114 14.50 -3.67 12.64
N PHE A 115 13.53 -3.23 11.84
CA PHE A 115 12.75 -4.12 10.99
C PHE A 115 13.61 -4.70 9.87
N GLN A 116 13.62 -6.04 9.77
CA GLN A 116 14.39 -6.78 8.76
C GLN A 116 13.53 -7.29 7.59
N PHE A 117 12.31 -7.75 7.87
CA PHE A 117 11.42 -8.30 6.86
C PHE A 117 9.98 -8.26 7.39
N VAL A 118 9.28 -7.15 7.21
CA VAL A 118 7.89 -7.06 7.69
C VAL A 118 6.98 -7.58 6.58
N GLN A 119 6.41 -8.77 6.78
CA GLN A 119 5.53 -9.40 5.79
C GLN A 119 4.07 -8.98 5.97
N SER A 120 3.63 -8.91 7.23
CA SER A 120 2.26 -8.57 7.60
C SER A 120 2.24 -7.81 8.93
N MET A 121 1.09 -7.22 9.24
CA MET A 121 0.78 -6.53 10.48
C MET A 121 -0.71 -6.64 10.77
N GLU A 122 -1.06 -6.54 12.05
CA GLU A 122 -2.44 -6.51 12.54
C GLU A 122 -2.64 -5.30 13.43
N ILE A 123 -3.89 -4.82 13.53
CA ILE A 123 -4.30 -3.74 14.42
C ILE A 123 -5.48 -4.30 15.22
N ASP A 124 -5.34 -4.35 16.54
CA ASP A 124 -6.30 -4.92 17.49
C ASP A 124 -7.08 -3.86 18.31
#